data_AF-A0A081RZY7-F1
#
_entry.id   AF-A0A081RZY7-F1
#
_cell.length_a   1.000
_cell.length_b   1.000
_cell.length_c   1.000
_cell.angle_alpha   90.00
_cell.angle_beta   90.00
_cell.angle_gamma   90.00
#
_symmetry.space_group_name_H-M   'P 1'
#
loop_
_entity.id
_entity.type
_entity.pdbx_description
1 polymer ?
#
loop_
_entity_poly.entity_id
_entity_poly.type
_entity_poly.pdbx_seq_one_letter_code
_entity_poly.pdbx_strand_id
1 'polypeptide(L)'
;MATSVALSPHFEGFIREQINSGRYNNVSEVIRAGLRMLEEHEQAQKLAELRAAVSAGIESGEGLAAGEVFGELKHKYQRMNTNGQE
;
A
#
# COMPACT_ATOMS: atom_id res chain seq x y z
N MET A 1 11.93 -23.87 -2.82
CA MET A 1 13.20 -23.12 -2.73
C MET A 1 13.42 -22.73 -1.28
N ALA A 2 14.62 -22.95 -0.74
CA ALA A 2 14.98 -22.47 0.59
C ALA A 2 15.62 -21.09 0.46
N THR A 3 15.08 -20.11 1.17
CA THR A 3 15.60 -18.74 1.22
C THR A 3 16.27 -18.54 2.57
N SER A 4 17.53 -18.09 2.59
CA SER A 4 18.23 -17.71 3.82
C SER A 4 17.96 -16.23 4.12
N VAL A 5 17.61 -15.93 5.36
CA VAL A 5 17.27 -14.57 5.81
C VAL A 5 17.96 -14.29 7.13
N ALA A 6 18.58 -13.12 7.27
CA ALA A 6 19.19 -12.70 8.53
C ALA A 6 18.13 -12.10 9.46
N LEU A 7 18.09 -12.58 10.71
CA LEU A 7 17.18 -12.08 11.74
C LEU A 7 17.98 -11.39 12.84
N SER A 8 17.38 -10.38 13.46
CA SER A 8 17.97 -9.77 14.66
C SER A 8 17.81 -10.72 15.88
N PRO A 9 18.64 -10.56 16.93
CA PRO A 9 18.54 -11.39 18.13
C PRO A 9 17.14 -11.37 18.79
N HIS A 10 16.43 -10.24 18.65
CA HIS A 10 15.05 -10.10 19.14
C HIS A 10 14.10 -11.08 18.44
N PHE A 11 14.12 -11.13 17.11
CA PHE A 11 13.24 -12.00 16.34
C PHE A 11 13.63 -13.48 16.47
N GLU A 12 14.91 -13.79 16.65
CA GLU A 12 15.32 -15.16 16.99
C GLU A 12 14.72 -15.62 18.32
N GLY A 13 14.77 -14.77 19.35
CA GLY A 13 14.17 -15.06 20.65
C GLY A 13 12.66 -15.29 20.54
N PHE A 14 11.96 -14.39 19.85
CA PHE A 14 10.53 -14.53 19.59
C PHE A 14 10.19 -15.84 18.87
N ILE A 15 10.89 -16.18 17.80
CA ILE A 15 10.65 -17.42 17.05
C ILE A 15 10.90 -18.65 17.92
N ARG A 16 11.97 -18.65 18.73
CA ARG A 16 12.24 -19.75 19.67
C ARG A 16 11.12 -19.90 20.68
N GLU A 17 10.60 -18.82 21.24
CA GLU A 17 9.46 -18.85 22.16
C GLU A 17 8.21 -19.43 21.49
N GLN A 18 7.90 -18.99 20.26
CA GLN A 18 6.76 -19.50 19.51
C GLN A 18 6.87 -21.01 19.22
N ILE A 19 8.08 -21.52 18.94
CA ILE A 19 8.30 -22.96 18.74
C ILE A 19 8.25 -23.72 20.08
N ASN A 20 8.91 -23.22 21.11
CA ASN A 20 8.95 -23.86 22.44
C ASN A 20 7.56 -23.92 23.09
N SER A 21 6.68 -22.97 22.78
CA SER A 21 5.27 -23.00 23.22
C SER A 21 4.44 -24.09 22.53
N GLY A 22 4.97 -24.73 21.48
CA GLY A 22 4.26 -25.72 20.67
C GLY A 22 3.31 -25.12 19.63
N ARG A 23 3.22 -23.79 19.51
CA ARG A 23 2.35 -23.13 18.52
C ARG A 23 2.80 -23.39 17.07
N TYR A 24 4.10 -23.54 16.84
CA TYR A 24 4.67 -23.84 15.53
C TYR A 24 5.77 -24.90 15.63
N ASN A 25 5.94 -25.70 14.59
CA ASN A 25 6.89 -26.82 14.60
C ASN A 25 8.29 -26.41 14.14
N ASN A 26 8.39 -25.32 13.37
CA ASN A 26 9.67 -24.85 12.81
C ASN A 26 9.65 -23.35 12.48
N VAL A 27 10.85 -22.79 12.29
CA VAL A 27 11.08 -21.38 11.97
C VAL A 27 10.30 -20.97 10.71
N SER A 28 10.32 -21.80 9.66
CA SER A 28 9.67 -21.48 8.39
C SER A 28 8.14 -21.34 8.52
N GLU A 29 7.51 -22.05 9.46
CA GLU A 29 6.08 -21.87 9.75
C GLU A 29 5.80 -20.53 10.43
N VAL A 30 6.63 -20.12 11.39
CA VAL A 30 6.49 -18.82 12.05
C VAL A 30 6.65 -17.69 11.05
N ILE A 31 7.66 -17.76 10.18
CA ILE A 31 7.89 -16.76 9.13
C ILE A 31 6.71 -16.70 8.16
N ARG A 32 6.21 -17.85 7.69
CA ARG A 32 5.04 -17.88 6.78
C ARG A 32 3.79 -17.30 7.44
N ALA A 33 3.56 -17.59 8.73
CA ALA A 33 2.44 -17.03 9.47
C ALA A 33 2.55 -15.50 9.58
N GLY A 34 3.75 -14.99 9.90
CA GLY A 34 4.02 -13.55 9.95
C GLY A 34 3.82 -12.87 8.60
N LEU A 35 4.33 -13.47 7.51
CA LEU A 35 4.16 -12.94 6.16
C LEU A 35 2.71 -12.95 5.68
N ARG A 36 1.93 -14.00 6.02
CA ARG A 36 0.50 -14.05 5.71
C ARG A 36 -0.26 -12.92 6.42
N MET A 37 0.03 -12.71 7.71
CA MET A 37 -0.58 -11.62 8.46
C MET A 37 -0.21 -10.25 7.89
N LEU A 38 1.04 -10.07 7.45
CA LEU A 38 1.48 -8.84 6.77
C LEU A 38 0.71 -8.64 5.47
N GLU A 39 0.61 -9.66 4.63
CA GLU A 39 -0.13 -9.61 3.36
C GLU A 39 -1.62 -9.26 3.59
N GLU A 40 -2.28 -9.93 4.53
CA GLU A 40 -3.67 -9.64 4.89
C GLU A 40 -3.85 -8.19 5.38
N HIS A 41 -2.92 -7.70 6.20
CA HIS A 41 -2.93 -6.32 6.67
C HIS A 41 -2.74 -5.32 5.53
N GLU A 42 -1.77 -5.53 4.63
CA GLU A 42 -1.53 -4.66 3.48
C GLU A 42 -2.74 -4.63 2.52
N GLN A 43 -3.38 -5.77 2.29
CA GLN A 43 -4.61 -5.84 1.48
C GLN A 43 -5.76 -5.05 2.13
N ALA A 44 -5.92 -5.19 3.45
CA ALA A 44 -6.94 -4.45 4.20
C ALA A 44 -6.69 -2.93 4.16
N GLN A 45 -5.44 -2.50 4.34
CA GLN A 45 -5.05 -1.08 4.24
C GLN A 45 -5.34 -0.51 2.85
N LYS A 46 -4.94 -1.22 1.78
CA LYS A 46 -5.21 -0.78 0.40
C LYS A 46 -6.71 -0.61 0.12
N LEU A 47 -7.54 -1.51 0.66
CA LEU A 47 -9.00 -1.39 0.53
C LEU A 47 -9.54 -0.19 1.33
N ALA A 48 -9.01 0.05 2.54
CA ALA A 48 -9.41 1.18 3.36
C ALA A 48 -9.05 2.52 2.69
N GLU A 49 -7.84 2.63 2.15
CA GLU A 49 -7.38 3.79 1.38
C GLU A 49 -8.26 4.04 0.15
N LEU A 50 -8.57 2.99 -0.61
CA LEU A 50 -9.46 3.10 -1.77
C LEU A 50 -10.86 3.58 -1.37
N ARG A 51 -11.43 3.05 -0.29
CA ARG A 51 -12.73 3.49 0.23
C ARG A 51 -12.69 4.95 0.65
N ALA A 52 -11.64 5.38 1.35
CA ALA A 52 -11.47 6.76 1.75
C ALA A 52 -11.39 7.70 0.54
N ALA A 53 -10.63 7.33 -0.49
CA ALA A 53 -10.52 8.10 -1.73
C ALA A 53 -11.86 8.20 -2.48
N VAL A 54 -12.64 7.11 -2.53
CA VAL A 54 -13.99 7.12 -3.11
C VAL A 54 -14.94 8.01 -2.32
N SER A 55 -14.96 7.90 -0.99
CA SER A 55 -15.78 8.76 -0.14
C SER A 55 -15.43 10.24 -0.32
N ALA A 56 -14.13 10.57 -0.32
CA ALA A 56 -13.68 11.93 -0.59
C ALA A 56 -14.13 12.43 -1.98
N GLY A 57 -14.13 11.54 -2.99
CA GLY A 57 -14.66 11.86 -4.31
C GLY A 57 -16.17 12.14 -4.30
N ILE A 58 -16.95 11.33 -3.59
CA ILE A 58 -18.41 11.51 -3.45
C ILE A 58 -18.74 12.81 -2.69
N GLU A 59 -17.96 13.12 -1.66
CA GLU A 59 -18.11 14.31 -0.83
C GLU A 59 -17.57 15.58 -1.51
N SER A 60 -16.88 15.46 -2.65
CA SER A 60 -16.28 16.60 -3.36
C SER A 60 -17.28 17.45 -4.15
N GLY A 61 -18.55 17.06 -4.20
CA GLY A 61 -19.63 17.80 -4.85
C GLY A 61 -19.98 17.25 -6.24
N GLU A 62 -20.65 18.07 -7.06
CA GLU A 62 -21.08 17.64 -8.38
C GLU A 62 -19.90 17.49 -9.34
N GLY A 63 -19.94 16.42 -10.15
CA GLY A 63 -18.97 16.20 -11.20
C GLY A 63 -19.11 17.25 -12.31
N LEU A 64 -17.98 17.73 -12.81
CA LEU A 64 -17.92 18.65 -13.95
C LEU A 64 -17.97 17.87 -15.27
N ALA A 65 -18.45 18.51 -16.34
CA ALA A 65 -18.45 17.91 -17.66
C ALA A 65 -17.00 17.72 -18.15
N ALA A 66 -16.66 16.50 -18.59
CA ALA A 66 -15.30 16.16 -18.99
C ALA A 66 -14.74 17.09 -20.08
N GLY A 67 -15.58 17.52 -21.03
CA GLY A 67 -15.17 18.43 -22.10
C GLY A 67 -14.72 19.80 -21.61
N GLU A 68 -15.37 20.34 -20.59
CA GLU A 68 -15.03 21.64 -19.98
C GLU A 68 -13.68 21.54 -19.26
N VAL A 69 -13.52 20.50 -18.41
CA VAL A 69 -12.28 20.24 -17.67
C VAL A 69 -11.10 20.01 -18.61
N PHE A 70 -11.26 19.17 -19.63
CA PHE A 70 -10.17 18.90 -20.58
C PHE A 70 -9.83 20.12 -21.44
N GLY A 71 -10.82 20.94 -21.80
CA GLY A 71 -10.59 22.22 -22.48
C GLY A 71 -9.74 23.17 -21.64
N GLU A 72 -10.12 23.39 -20.39
CA GLU A 72 -9.38 24.24 -19.45
C GLU A 72 -7.96 23.75 -19.22
N LEU A 73 -7.78 22.45 -18.97
CA LEU A 73 -6.46 21.85 -18.77
C LEU A 73 -5.57 22.03 -19.99
N LYS A 74 -6.09 21.82 -21.21
CA LYS A 74 -5.34 22.03 -22.45
C LYS A 74 -4.87 23.47 -22.60
N HIS A 75 -5.75 24.44 -22.32
CA HIS A 75 -5.38 25.86 -22.33
C HIS A 75 -4.32 26.20 -21.27
N LYS A 76 -4.46 25.67 -20.05
CA LYS A 76 -3.48 25.87 -18.97
C LYS A 76 -2.09 25.38 -19.37
N TYR A 77 -1.97 24.16 -19.89
CA TYR A 77 -0.69 23.59 -20.27
C TYR A 77 -0.07 24.26 -21.50
N GLN A 78 -0.89 24.71 -22.47
CA GLN A 78 -0.39 25.48 -23.62
C GLN A 78 0.24 26.80 -23.20
N ARG A 79 -0.36 27.51 -22.24
CA ARG A 79 0.17 28.77 -21.68
C ARG A 79 1.46 28.56 -20.89
N MET A 80 1.55 27.47 -20.12
CA MET A 80 2.78 27.13 -19.41
C MET A 80 3.93 26.80 -20.37
N ASN A 81 3.63 26.16 -21.50
CA ASN A 81 4.64 25.83 -22.50
C ASN A 81 5.13 27.05 -23.31
N THR A 82 4.30 28.09 -23.44
CA THR A 82 4.67 29.34 -24.13
C THR A 82 5.42 30.31 -23.23
N ASN A 83 5.13 30.35 -21.93
CA ASN A 83 5.82 31.21 -20.96
C ASN A 83 7.23 30.73 -20.56
N GLY A 84 7.68 29.57 -21.03
CA GLY A 84 9.05 29.07 -20.84
C GLY A 84 9.97 29.28 -22.05
N GLN A 85 9.56 30.11 -23.01
CA GLN A 85 10.28 30.43 -24.25
C GLN A 85 10.67 31.93 -24.36
N GLU A 86 10.54 32.71 -23.28
CA GLU A 86 11.04 34.09 -23.17
C GLU A 86 12.14 34.21 -22.10
#